data_AF-A0A8X7USQ1-F1
#
_entry.id   AF-A0A8X7USQ1-F1
#
_cell.length_a   1.000
_cell.length_b   1.000
_cell.length_c   1.000
_cell.angle_alpha   90.00
_cell.angle_beta   90.00
_cell.angle_gamma   90.00
#
_symmetry.space_group_name_H-M   'P 1'
#
loop_
_entity.id
_entity.type
_entity.pdbx_description
1 polymer ?
#
loop_
_entity_poly.entity_id
_entity_poly.type
_entity_poly.pdbx_seq_one_letter_code
_entity_poly.pdbx_strand_id
1 'polypeptide(L)'
;MEDLQDVVTIQYLSCADPTEAAARRQRLMRGDARGEMEEAVASIMAAENAENNLVAASLMAHSNIQSSIQHQAPLLLLNHPHLERELEGEIPVSQVNRKRGRPTKLKSTIVSPKTNT
;
A
#
# COMPACT_ATOMS: atom_id res chain seq x y z
N MET A 1 15.18 -10.20 11.62
CA MET A 1 13.92 -9.77 10.96
C MET A 1 12.74 -9.83 11.92
N GLU A 2 12.70 -10.81 12.84
CA GLU A 2 11.69 -10.89 13.91
C GLU A 2 11.51 -9.58 14.68
N ASP A 3 12.59 -8.96 15.16
CA ASP A 3 12.48 -7.70 15.92
C ASP A 3 11.73 -6.58 15.18
N LEU A 4 11.87 -6.47 13.86
CA LEU A 4 11.17 -5.47 13.07
C LEU A 4 9.69 -5.84 12.86
N GLN A 5 9.42 -7.11 12.60
CA GLN A 5 8.04 -7.62 12.50
C GLN A 5 7.29 -7.44 13.82
N ASP A 6 7.95 -7.71 14.95
CA ASP A 6 7.37 -7.57 16.28
C ASP A 6 7.02 -6.11 16.59
N VAL A 7 7.94 -5.18 16.31
CA VAL A 7 7.68 -3.75 16.52
C VAL A 7 6.52 -3.25 15.64
N VAL A 8 6.50 -3.63 14.36
CA VAL A 8 5.43 -3.23 13.43
C VAL A 8 4.09 -3.85 13.85
N THR A 9 4.09 -5.11 14.28
CA THR A 9 2.90 -5.81 14.75
C THR A 9 2.34 -5.17 16.01
N ILE A 10 3.20 -4.87 17.00
CA ILE A 10 2.79 -4.17 18.23
C ILE A 10 2.17 -2.82 17.89
N GLN A 11 2.81 -2.04 17.02
CA GLN A 11 2.31 -0.73 16.60
C GLN A 11 0.97 -0.83 15.85
N TYR A 12 0.81 -1.82 14.98
CA TYR A 12 -0.43 -2.06 14.24
C TYR A 12 -1.57 -2.50 15.15
N LEU A 13 -1.29 -3.37 16.13
CA LEU A 13 -2.28 -3.87 17.08
C LEU A 13 -2.60 -2.88 18.21
N SER A 14 -1.77 -1.85 18.39
CA SER A 14 -2.03 -0.73 19.29
C SER A 14 -3.18 0.13 18.74
N CYS A 15 -4.41 -0.23 19.13
CA CYS A 15 -5.62 0.51 18.83
C CYS A 15 -6.50 0.60 20.08
N ALA A 16 -7.05 1.78 20.34
CA ALA A 16 -7.89 2.03 21.51
C ALA A 16 -9.29 1.40 21.42
N ASP A 17 -9.80 1.16 20.21
CA ASP A 17 -11.08 0.49 20.00
C ASP A 17 -10.89 -1.04 20.01
N PRO A 18 -11.54 -1.78 20.93
CA PRO A 18 -11.43 -3.22 21.00
C PRO A 18 -11.96 -3.93 19.74
N THR A 19 -12.94 -3.35 19.06
CA THR A 19 -13.52 -3.92 17.83
C THR A 19 -12.53 -3.84 16.69
N GLU A 20 -11.94 -2.67 16.47
CA GLU A 20 -10.88 -2.49 15.47
C GLU A 20 -9.63 -3.30 15.81
N ALA A 21 -9.23 -3.38 17.08
CA ALA A 21 -8.10 -4.21 17.49
C ALA A 21 -8.32 -5.70 17.14
N ALA A 22 -9.54 -6.21 17.33
CA ALA A 22 -9.88 -7.57 16.92
C ALA A 22 -9.87 -7.74 15.39
N ALA A 23 -10.41 -6.78 14.65
CA ALA A 23 -10.40 -6.80 13.19
C ALA A 23 -8.97 -6.73 12.61
N ARG A 24 -8.07 -5.97 13.24
CA ARG A 24 -6.65 -5.90 12.88
C ARG A 24 -5.93 -7.22 13.13
N ARG A 25 -6.14 -7.86 14.28
CA ARG A 25 -5.60 -9.21 14.54
C ARG A 25 -6.06 -10.22 13.49
N GLN A 26 -7.34 -10.19 13.11
CA GLN A 26 -7.86 -11.09 12.09
C GLN A 26 -7.23 -10.85 10.71
N ARG A 27 -7.00 -9.58 10.34
CA ARG A 27 -6.29 -9.22 9.10
C ARG A 27 -4.86 -9.72 9.10
N LEU A 28 -4.13 -9.50 10.19
CA LEU A 28 -2.74 -9.96 10.35
C LEU A 28 -2.63 -11.48 10.21
N MET A 29 -3.41 -12.24 10.98
CA MET A 29 -3.42 -13.71 10.91
C MET A 29 -3.76 -14.24 9.51
N ARG A 30 -4.62 -13.54 8.76
CA ARG A 30 -4.93 -13.91 7.37
C ARG A 30 -3.76 -13.66 6.43
N GLY A 31 -3.06 -12.53 6.59
CA GLY A 31 -1.86 -12.20 5.81
C GLY A 31 -0.74 -13.22 6.07
N ASP A 32 -0.51 -13.54 7.35
CA ASP A 32 0.49 -14.55 7.76
C ASP A 32 0.16 -15.93 7.18
N ALA A 33 -1.11 -16.35 7.26
CA ALA A 33 -1.55 -17.61 6.67
C ALA A 33 -1.42 -17.67 5.15
N ARG A 34 -1.42 -16.50 4.48
CA ARG A 34 -1.22 -16.39 3.03
C ARG A 34 0.24 -16.28 2.62
N GLY A 35 1.17 -16.09 3.57
CA GLY A 35 2.58 -15.88 3.26
C GLY A 35 2.86 -14.59 2.49
N GLU A 36 2.03 -13.55 2.70
CA GLU A 36 2.14 -12.27 1.98
C GLU A 36 3.48 -11.57 2.24
N MET A 37 4.08 -11.82 3.40
CA MET A 37 5.37 -11.26 3.76
C MET A 37 6.50 -11.87 2.94
N GLU A 38 6.53 -13.19 2.81
CA GLU A 38 7.51 -13.92 2.00
C GLU A 38 7.39 -13.54 0.53
N GLU A 39 6.15 -13.42 0.03
CA GLU A 39 5.86 -12.96 -1.32
C GLU A 39 6.39 -11.53 -1.56
N ALA A 40 6.13 -10.61 -0.62
CA ALA A 40 6.60 -9.23 -0.72
C ALA A 40 8.14 -9.16 -0.72
N VAL A 41 8.81 -9.91 0.16
CA VAL A 41 10.27 -9.97 0.20
C VAL A 41 10.83 -10.50 -1.12
N ALA A 42 10.25 -11.58 -1.65
CA ALA A 42 10.65 -12.15 -2.94
C ALA A 42 10.46 -11.14 -4.09
N SER A 43 9.35 -10.39 -4.08
CA SER A 43 9.08 -9.36 -5.08
C SER A 43 10.07 -8.20 -5.02
N ILE A 44 10.44 -7.75 -3.81
CA ILE A 44 11.42 -6.66 -3.64
C ILE A 44 12.80 -7.11 -4.15
N MET A 45 13.25 -8.29 -3.74
CA MET A 45 14.54 -8.83 -4.19
C MET A 45 14.58 -9.04 -5.71
N ALA A 46 13.47 -9.50 -6.31
CA ALA A 46 13.37 -9.64 -7.76
C ALA A 46 13.46 -8.30 -8.49
N ALA A 47 12.81 -7.25 -7.96
CA ALA A 47 12.88 -5.90 -8.52
C ALA A 47 14.30 -5.31 -8.42
N GLU A 48 14.94 -5.42 -7.27
CA GLU A 48 16.32 -4.94 -7.06
C GLU A 48 17.32 -5.63 -8.01
N ASN A 49 17.17 -6.95 -8.21
CA ASN A 49 18.00 -7.69 -9.15
C ASN A 49 17.79 -7.25 -10.61
N ALA A 50 16.55 -6.94 -10.98
CA ALA A 50 16.24 -6.42 -12.31
C ALA A 50 16.87 -5.04 -12.53
N GLU A 51 16.79 -4.14 -11.55
CA GLU A 51 17.43 -2.82 -11.60
C GLU A 51 18.95 -2.94 -11.72
N ASN A 52 19.58 -3.79 -10.90
CA ASN A 52 21.02 -4.03 -10.96
C ASN A 52 21.46 -4.58 -12.32
N ASN A 53 20.67 -5.49 -12.92
CA ASN A 53 20.96 -6.01 -14.26
C ASN A 53 20.80 -4.94 -15.35
N LEU A 54 19.83 -4.04 -15.24
CA LEU A 54 19.67 -2.92 -16.17
C LEU A 54 20.85 -1.94 -16.09
N VAL A 55 21.30 -1.62 -14.87
CA VAL A 55 22.48 -0.79 -14.64
C VAL A 55 23.74 -1.47 -15.19
N ALA A 56 23.94 -2.76 -14.93
CA ALA A 56 25.07 -3.52 -15.45
C ALA A 56 25.06 -3.60 -16.99
N ALA A 57 23.90 -3.88 -17.60
CA ALA A 57 23.74 -3.89 -19.06
C ALA A 57 24.02 -2.51 -19.67
N SER A 58 23.58 -1.44 -19.01
CA SER A 58 23.90 -0.07 -19.39
C SER A 58 25.41 0.18 -19.34
N LEU A 59 26.10 -0.11 -18.23
CA LEU A 59 27.56 0.07 -18.14
C LEU A 59 28.33 -0.74 -19.21
N MET A 60 27.88 -1.96 -19.52
CA MET A 60 28.49 -2.80 -20.56
C MET A 60 28.25 -2.28 -21.99
N ALA A 61 27.13 -1.59 -22.24
CA ALA A 61 26.88 -0.93 -23.52
C ALA A 61 27.77 0.31 -23.73
N HIS A 62 28.09 1.04 -22.66
CA HIS A 62 28.94 2.24 -22.71
C HIS A 62 30.43 1.93 -22.93
N SER A 63 30.91 0.72 -22.57
CA SER A 63 32.31 0.32 -22.79
C SER A 63 32.62 -0.06 -24.25
N ASN A 64 31.61 -0.37 -25.07
CA ASN A 64 31.79 -0.70 -26.49
C ASN A 64 31.85 0.54 -27.42
N ILE A 65 31.53 1.73 -26.91
CA ILE A 65 31.54 2.99 -27.70
C ILE A 65 32.87 3.77 -27.50
N GLN A 66 33.68 3.42 -26.50
CA GLN A 66 34.88 4.18 -26.13
C GLN A 66 36.11 3.96 -27.05
N SER A 67 36.07 3.09 -28.06
CA SER A 67 37.17 2.97 -29.03
C SER A 67 37.13 4.00 -30.18
N SER A 68 36.11 4.87 -30.26
CA SER A 68 35.92 5.76 -31.43
C SER A 68 35.73 7.27 -31.14
N ILE A 69 35.73 7.75 -29.89
CA ILE A 69 35.41 9.17 -29.63
C ILE A 69 36.51 9.83 -28.81
N GLN A 70 37.56 10.32 -29.48
CA GLN A 70 38.63 11.12 -28.86
C GLN A 70 38.36 12.64 -28.82
N HIS A 71 37.24 13.17 -29.32
CA HIS A 71 36.99 14.62 -29.22
C HIS A 71 35.51 14.94 -28.97
N GLN A 72 35.12 15.14 -27.70
CA GLN A 72 34.30 16.29 -27.31
C GLN A 72 34.24 16.48 -25.78
N ALA A 73 34.25 17.75 -25.39
CA ALA A 73 34.38 18.29 -24.03
C ALA A 73 33.14 18.04 -23.14
N PRO A 74 33.22 18.23 -21.81
CA PRO A 74 32.20 17.76 -20.88
C PRO A 74 31.07 18.79 -20.73
N LEU A 75 29.83 18.36 -20.95
CA LEU A 75 28.67 19.10 -20.47
C LEU A 75 28.32 18.59 -19.06
N LEU A 76 28.67 19.40 -18.06
CA LEU A 76 28.05 19.34 -16.74
C LEU A 76 26.58 19.75 -16.90
N LEU A 77 25.67 18.79 -16.82
CA LEU A 77 24.29 19.08 -16.46
C LEU A 77 23.77 17.98 -15.54
N LEU A 78 23.77 18.34 -14.26
CA LEU A 78 23.16 17.63 -13.15
C LEU A 78 21.63 17.59 -13.38
N ASN A 79 21.15 16.60 -14.12
CA ASN A 79 19.72 16.34 -14.22
C ASN A 79 19.34 15.31 -13.17
N HIS A 80 18.90 15.80 -12.02
CA HIS A 80 18.08 15.05 -11.10
C HIS A 80 16.73 14.78 -11.79
N PRO A 81 16.27 13.52 -11.94
CA PRO A 81 14.84 13.30 -12.00
C PRO A 81 14.31 13.54 -10.58
N HIS A 82 13.87 14.77 -10.34
CA HIS A 82 12.96 15.07 -9.25
C HIS A 82 11.67 14.31 -9.53
N LEU A 83 11.57 13.08 -9.04
CA LEU A 83 10.30 12.40 -8.89
C LEU A 83 9.59 13.04 -7.69
N GLU A 84 9.04 14.24 -7.89
CA GLU A 84 7.76 14.54 -7.23
C GLU A 84 6.76 13.55 -7.81
N ARG A 85 6.69 12.36 -7.21
CA ARG A 85 5.46 11.62 -7.26
C ARG A 85 4.54 12.36 -6.30
N GLU A 86 3.90 13.42 -6.81
CA GLU A 86 2.60 13.83 -6.32
C GLU A 86 1.70 12.60 -6.42
N LEU A 87 1.66 11.82 -5.34
CA LEU A 87 0.50 11.01 -5.03
C LEU A 87 -0.57 11.97 -4.50
N GLU A 88 -1.02 12.85 -5.38
CA GLU A 88 -2.44 13.17 -5.50
C GLU A 88 -3.10 11.82 -5.85
N GLY A 89 -3.28 11.00 -4.81
CA GLY A 89 -4.25 9.95 -4.86
C GLY A 89 -5.58 10.65 -5.06
N GLU A 90 -6.01 10.75 -6.32
CA GLU A 90 -7.42 10.70 -6.65
C GLU A 90 -7.98 9.46 -5.96
N ILE A 91 -8.42 9.65 -4.72
CA ILE A 91 -9.50 8.85 -4.17
C ILE A 91 -10.58 8.98 -5.24
N PRO A 92 -11.05 7.89 -5.87
CA PRO A 92 -12.32 7.97 -6.55
C PRO A 92 -13.32 8.29 -5.45
N VAL A 93 -13.57 9.57 -5.25
CA VAL A 93 -14.72 10.08 -4.54
C VAL A 93 -15.87 9.68 -5.43
N SER A 94 -16.30 8.42 -5.30
CA SER A 94 -17.65 8.03 -5.65
C SER A 94 -18.49 8.87 -4.69
N GLN A 95 -18.85 10.07 -5.19
CA GLN A 95 -19.82 10.96 -4.61
C GLN A 95 -21.16 10.25 -4.68
N VAL A 96 -21.36 9.25 -3.83
CA VAL A 96 -22.72 8.87 -3.48
C VAL A 96 -23.16 9.95 -2.51
N ASN A 97 -23.84 10.95 -3.07
CA ASN A 97 -24.67 11.92 -2.36
C ASN A 97 -25.64 11.18 -1.43
N ARG A 98 -25.16 10.70 -0.29
CA ARG A 98 -26.00 10.20 0.80
C ARG A 98 -26.49 11.44 1.51
N LYS A 99 -27.54 12.05 0.95
CA LYS A 99 -28.44 12.94 1.68
C LYS A 99 -28.64 12.28 3.04
N ARG A 100 -28.18 12.94 4.11
CA ARG A 100 -28.44 12.49 5.48
C ARG A 100 -29.96 12.53 5.65
N GLY A 101 -30.60 11.42 5.35
CA GLY A 101 -32.04 11.25 5.50
C GLY A 101 -32.36 11.37 6.97
N ARG A 102 -33.32 12.24 7.29
CA ARG A 102 -33.95 12.26 8.62
C ARG A 102 -34.45 10.85 8.90
N PRO A 103 -34.19 10.26 10.08
CA PRO A 103 -34.66 8.91 10.38
C PRO A 103 -36.17 8.84 10.15
N THR A 104 -36.60 7.91 9.30
CA THR A 104 -38.02 7.65 9.08
C THR A 104 -38.60 7.13 10.38
N LYS A 105 -39.58 7.84 10.96
CA LYS A 105 -40.30 7.39 12.15
C LYS A 105 -41.04 6.10 11.80
N LEU A 106 -40.49 4.96 12.22
CA LEU A 106 -41.22 3.70 12.21
C LEU A 106 -42.39 3.86 13.20
N LYS A 107 -43.62 3.80 12.69
CA LYS A 107 -44.81 3.71 13.53
C LYS A 107 -44.86 2.27 14.05
N SER A 108 -44.39 2.04 15.26
CA SER A 108 -44.58 0.75 15.93
C SER A 108 -46.02 0.67 16.43
N THR A 109 -46.88 -0.06 15.71
CA THR A 109 -48.17 -0.49 16.25
C THR A 109 -47.92 -1.70 17.13
N ILE A 110 -47.88 -1.49 18.45
CA ILE A 110 -47.87 -2.58 19.43
C ILE A 110 -49.30 -3.15 19.46
N VAL A 111 -49.48 -4.35 18.91
CA VAL A 111 -50.73 -5.10 19.08
C VAL A 111 -50.63 -5.88 20.38
N SER A 112 -51.36 -5.44 21.41
CA SER A 112 -51.44 -6.17 22.67
C SER A 112 -52.15 -7.52 22.47
N PRO A 113 -51.67 -8.60 23.11
CA PRO A 113 -52.36 -9.90 23.04
C PRO A 113 -53.69 -9.83 23.79
N LYS A 114 -54.75 -10.33 23.15
CA LYS A 114 -56.06 -10.50 23.79
C LYS A 114 -56.00 -11.67 24.76
N THR A 115 -56.27 -11.43 26.03
CA THR A 115 -56.55 -12.47 27.02
C THR A 115 -57.93 -13.04 26.71
N ASN A 116 -57.99 -14.30 26.26
CA ASN A 116 -59.25 -15.05 26.27
C ASN A 116 -59.45 -15.60 27.68
N THR A 117 -60.53 -15.16 28.31
CA THR A 117 -61.09 -15.73 29.54
C THR A 117 -61.94 -16.95 29.24
#